data_AF-A0A840IPB5-F1
#
_entry.id   AF-A0A840IPB5-F1
#
_cell.length_a   1.000
_cell.length_b   1.000
_cell.length_c   1.000
_cell.angle_alpha   90.00
_cell.angle_beta   90.00
_cell.angle_gamma   90.00
#
_symmetry.space_group_name_H-M   'P 1'
#
loop_
_entity.id
_entity.type
_entity.pdbx_description
1 polymer ?
#
loop_
_entity_poly.entity_id
_entity_poly.type
_entity_poly.pdbx_seq_one_letter_code
_entity_poly.pdbx_strand_id
1 'polypeptide(L)'
;MTSPALNAEEQRLIAWIESQARDRGNAVISVAQDDQGAGYCFTACAWALHNVPEAVVLGLPAQMGPVLLDAYVDRAANGEIFEVGKRYDDFFDGAPVVFERVAKGHYPEYFGSAFLVYPDGDFPALQLIVATPDGHFPWQDTAPDGFAQWQLVLTESGQPESWTPGVDGP
;
A
#
# COMPACT_ATOMS: atom_id res chain seq x y z
N MET A 1 -30.27 14.56 -3.98
CA MET A 1 -30.03 13.38 -3.14
C MET A 1 -28.99 13.78 -2.12
N THR A 2 -29.39 13.83 -0.86
CA THR A 2 -28.59 14.35 0.26
C THR A 2 -27.54 13.31 0.61
N SER A 3 -26.25 13.67 0.55
CA SER A 3 -25.19 12.82 1.11
C SER A 3 -25.56 12.51 2.57
N PRO A 4 -25.57 11.25 3.02
CA PRO A 4 -25.80 10.97 4.43
C PRO A 4 -24.72 11.69 5.23
N ALA A 5 -25.13 12.42 6.27
CA ALA A 5 -24.17 13.07 7.16
C ALA A 5 -23.21 12.00 7.71
N LEU A 6 -21.91 12.23 7.54
CA LEU A 6 -20.86 11.36 8.08
C LEU A 6 -21.09 11.15 9.58
N ASN A 7 -20.96 9.92 10.04
CA ASN A 7 -21.13 9.57 11.44
C ASN A 7 -19.95 10.13 12.29
N ALA A 8 -20.10 10.10 13.62
CA ALA A 8 -19.10 10.71 14.52
C ALA A 8 -17.71 10.04 14.48
N GLU A 9 -17.65 8.77 14.07
CA GLU A 9 -16.40 8.03 13.92
C GLU A 9 -15.67 8.45 12.64
N GLU A 10 -16.40 8.54 11.52
CA GLU A 10 -15.89 9.05 10.25
C GLU A 10 -15.35 10.48 10.39
N GLN A 11 -16.06 11.35 11.12
CA GLN A 11 -15.61 12.72 11.36
C GLN A 11 -14.29 12.77 12.17
N ARG A 12 -14.13 11.88 13.15
CA ARG A 12 -12.87 11.77 13.92
C ARG A 12 -11.74 11.23 13.06
N LEU A 13 -12.02 10.25 12.21
CA LEU A 13 -11.06 9.70 11.28
C LEU A 13 -10.57 10.77 10.30
N ILE A 14 -11.49 11.56 9.72
CA ILE A 14 -11.14 12.68 8.84
C ILE A 14 -10.26 13.69 9.57
N ALA A 15 -10.68 14.15 10.75
CA ALA A 15 -9.89 15.10 11.53
C ALA A 15 -8.49 14.57 11.87
N TRP A 16 -8.37 13.27 12.13
CA TRP A 16 -7.07 12.63 12.36
C TRP A 16 -6.23 12.57 11.08
N ILE A 17 -6.81 12.18 9.93
CA ILE A 17 -6.15 12.17 8.63
C ILE A 17 -5.63 13.57 8.29
N GLU A 18 -6.47 14.60 8.45
CA GLU A 18 -6.09 15.99 8.22
C GLU A 18 -4.94 16.46 9.12
N SER A 19 -4.90 16.02 10.38
CA SER A 19 -3.80 16.31 11.29
C SER A 19 -2.51 15.62 10.85
N GLN A 20 -2.55 14.33 10.50
CA GLN A 20 -1.36 13.61 10.03
C GLN A 20 -0.83 14.23 8.73
N ALA A 21 -1.72 14.49 7.78
CA ALA A 21 -1.39 15.11 6.50
C ALA A 21 -0.68 16.47 6.68
N ARG A 22 -1.12 17.28 7.65
CA ARG A 22 -0.49 18.56 7.99
C ARG A 22 0.90 18.40 8.60
N ASP A 23 1.06 17.45 9.50
CA ASP A 23 2.28 17.32 10.31
C ASP A 23 3.38 16.51 9.60
N ARG A 24 2.99 15.57 8.73
CA ARG A 24 3.87 14.56 8.15
C ARG A 24 3.85 14.51 6.61
N GLY A 25 2.94 15.23 5.95
CA GLY A 25 2.78 15.18 4.50
C GLY A 25 1.97 13.99 3.98
N ASN A 26 1.57 13.06 4.85
CA ASN A 26 0.63 11.99 4.55
C ASN A 26 -0.10 11.55 5.83
N ALA A 27 -1.07 10.66 5.70
CA ALA A 27 -1.55 9.82 6.79
C ALA A 27 -1.31 8.35 6.44
N VAL A 28 -0.79 7.56 7.39
CA VAL A 28 -0.71 6.10 7.24
C VAL A 28 -1.73 5.41 8.13
N ILE A 29 -2.69 4.73 7.52
CA ILE A 29 -3.80 4.07 8.19
C ILE A 29 -3.49 2.58 8.28
N SER A 30 -3.63 2.00 9.48
CA SER A 30 -3.41 0.57 9.71
C SER A 30 -4.73 -0.13 10.00
N VAL A 31 -4.97 -1.23 9.29
CA VAL A 31 -6.11 -2.12 9.48
C VAL A 31 -5.58 -3.41 10.08
N ALA A 32 -6.13 -3.80 11.22
CA ALA A 32 -5.73 -5.00 11.91
C ALA A 32 -6.14 -6.25 11.12
N GLN A 33 -5.35 -7.31 11.25
CA GLN A 33 -5.72 -8.63 10.76
C GLN A 33 -7.05 -9.09 11.38
N ASP A 34 -7.87 -9.76 10.59
CA ASP A 34 -9.10 -10.40 11.02
C ASP A 34 -9.28 -11.78 10.36
N ASP A 35 -10.47 -12.37 10.49
CA ASP A 35 -10.81 -13.67 9.90
C ASP A 35 -10.91 -13.64 8.36
N GLN A 36 -10.93 -12.45 7.75
CA GLN A 36 -11.07 -12.24 6.30
C GLN A 36 -9.74 -12.03 5.60
N GLY A 37 -8.69 -11.61 6.30
CA GLY A 37 -7.39 -11.40 5.66
C GLY A 37 -6.29 -10.80 6.52
N ALA A 38 -5.21 -10.46 5.83
CA ALA A 38 -4.01 -9.88 6.41
C ALA A 38 -4.28 -8.53 7.05
N GLY A 39 -3.56 -8.24 8.12
CA GLY A 39 -3.36 -6.85 8.50
C GLY A 39 -2.68 -6.13 7.35
N TYR A 40 -3.11 -4.91 7.07
CA TYR A 40 -2.53 -4.08 6.02
C TYR A 40 -2.47 -2.63 6.49
N CYS A 41 -1.66 -1.84 5.81
CA CYS A 41 -1.71 -0.40 5.97
C CYS A 41 -1.61 0.26 4.62
N PHE A 42 -2.15 1.48 4.53
CA PHE A 42 -2.15 2.26 3.31
C PHE A 42 -1.97 3.75 3.61
N THR A 43 -1.53 4.49 2.61
CA THR A 43 -1.39 5.94 2.69
C THR A 43 -2.67 6.64 2.26
N ALA A 44 -2.89 7.82 2.83
CA ALA A 44 -3.84 8.81 2.38
C ALA A 44 -3.14 10.18 2.31
N CYS A 45 -3.64 11.05 1.44
CA CYS A 45 -3.14 12.40 1.15
C CYS A 45 -1.77 12.48 0.46
N ALA A 46 -1.04 11.37 0.23
CA ALA A 46 0.25 11.42 -0.45
C ALA A 46 0.11 11.93 -1.89
N TRP A 47 -0.96 11.51 -2.58
CA TRP A 47 -1.24 11.98 -3.93
C TRP A 47 -1.66 13.45 -3.94
N ALA A 48 -2.59 13.84 -3.07
CA ALA A 48 -3.09 15.20 -2.98
C ALA A 48 -2.00 16.23 -2.64
N LEU A 49 -1.04 15.87 -1.80
CA LEU A 49 -0.04 16.81 -1.27
C LEU A 49 1.27 16.80 -2.06
N HIS A 50 1.66 15.65 -2.58
CA HIS A 50 3.00 15.45 -3.17
C HIS A 50 2.97 14.88 -4.59
N ASN A 51 1.79 14.57 -5.14
CA ASN A 51 1.66 13.86 -6.42
C ASN A 51 2.42 12.52 -6.43
N VAL A 52 2.50 11.90 -5.25
CA VAL A 52 3.06 10.56 -5.01
C VAL A 52 1.91 9.56 -5.04
N PRO A 53 1.97 8.47 -5.81
CA PRO A 53 0.92 7.45 -5.78
C PRO A 53 0.65 6.97 -4.37
N GLU A 54 -0.62 6.81 -4.01
CA GLU A 54 -0.96 6.19 -2.73
C GLU A 54 -0.40 4.77 -2.68
N ALA A 55 -0.04 4.29 -1.50
CA ALA A 55 0.63 3.03 -1.34
C ALA A 55 -0.08 2.15 -0.32
N VAL A 56 0.02 0.83 -0.52
CA VAL A 56 -0.49 -0.19 0.40
C VAL A 56 0.53 -1.30 0.57
N VAL A 57 0.59 -1.88 1.77
CA VAL A 57 1.37 -3.09 2.07
C VAL A 57 0.55 -4.03 2.95
N LEU A 58 0.63 -5.32 2.66
CA LEU A 58 -0.16 -6.38 3.30
C LEU A 58 0.77 -7.33 4.07
N GLY A 59 0.27 -7.93 5.15
CA GLY A 59 0.90 -9.07 5.80
C GLY A 59 2.18 -8.74 6.58
N LEU A 60 2.50 -7.46 6.76
CA LEU A 60 3.61 -7.04 7.60
C LEU A 60 3.22 -6.97 9.08
N PRO A 61 4.17 -7.19 10.01
CA PRO A 61 3.97 -6.87 11.42
C PRO A 61 3.49 -5.43 11.60
N ALA A 62 2.56 -5.21 12.53
CA ALA A 62 1.81 -3.96 12.69
C ALA A 62 2.69 -2.69 12.79
N GLN A 63 3.91 -2.81 13.29
CA GLN A 63 4.86 -1.70 13.45
C GLN A 63 5.71 -1.42 12.21
N MET A 64 5.81 -2.38 11.27
CA MET A 64 6.71 -2.30 10.12
C MET A 64 6.05 -1.65 8.92
N GLY A 65 4.78 -1.95 8.66
CA GLY A 65 4.02 -1.38 7.55
C GLY A 65 4.01 0.15 7.54
N PRO A 66 3.66 0.82 8.66
CA PRO A 66 3.66 2.27 8.71
C PRO A 66 5.02 2.91 8.44
N VAL A 67 6.10 2.32 8.99
CA VAL A 67 7.47 2.80 8.76
C VAL A 67 7.87 2.66 7.30
N LEU A 68 7.52 1.54 6.66
CA LEU A 68 7.79 1.28 5.25
C LEU A 68 7.07 2.31 4.34
N LEU A 69 5.79 2.56 4.61
CA LEU A 69 4.99 3.49 3.82
C LEU A 69 5.41 4.95 4.03
N ASP A 70 5.72 5.34 5.26
CA ASP A 70 6.28 6.66 5.57
C ASP A 70 7.59 6.87 4.78
N ALA A 71 8.51 5.89 4.81
CA ALA A 71 9.76 5.97 4.07
C ALA A 71 9.55 6.06 2.55
N TYR A 72 8.58 5.32 2.00
CA TYR A 72 8.20 5.42 0.59
C TYR A 72 7.75 6.84 0.23
N VAL A 73 6.79 7.40 0.98
CA VAL A 73 6.25 8.72 0.68
C VAL A 73 7.33 9.79 0.84
N ASP A 74 8.12 9.74 1.90
CA ASP A 74 9.21 10.70 2.14
C ASP A 74 10.22 10.69 0.99
N ARG A 75 10.66 9.51 0.54
CA ARG A 75 11.62 9.38 -0.56
C ARG A 75 11.03 9.85 -1.88
N ALA A 76 9.80 9.45 -2.18
CA ALA A 76 9.11 9.84 -3.41
C ALA A 76 8.82 11.35 -3.46
N ALA A 77 8.39 11.95 -2.35
CA ALA A 77 8.17 13.39 -2.23
C ALA A 77 9.46 14.21 -2.39
N ASN A 78 10.62 13.61 -2.07
CA ASN A 78 11.94 14.19 -2.30
C ASN A 78 12.51 13.90 -3.71
N GLY A 79 11.71 13.33 -4.61
CA GLY A 79 12.04 13.17 -6.02
C GLY A 79 12.62 11.81 -6.41
N GLU A 80 12.66 10.84 -5.50
CA GLU A 80 12.98 9.47 -5.87
C GLU A 80 11.84 8.85 -6.69
N ILE A 81 12.18 8.17 -7.78
CA ILE A 81 11.20 7.51 -8.64
C ILE A 81 11.29 6.01 -8.42
N PHE A 82 10.19 5.43 -7.94
CA PHE A 82 10.06 3.98 -7.78
C PHE A 82 9.49 3.35 -9.05
N GLU A 83 10.34 2.63 -9.76
CA GLU A 83 10.00 1.79 -10.91
C GLU A 83 9.25 0.53 -10.46
N VAL A 84 8.13 0.25 -11.12
CA VAL A 84 7.33 -0.97 -10.94
C VAL A 84 8.08 -2.18 -11.51
N GLY A 85 8.03 -3.32 -10.83
CA GLY A 85 8.76 -4.55 -11.19
C GLY A 85 10.25 -4.55 -10.83
N LYS A 86 10.84 -3.37 -10.57
CA LYS A 86 12.22 -3.30 -10.07
C LYS A 86 12.30 -3.83 -8.65
N ARG A 87 13.31 -4.66 -8.42
CA ARG A 87 13.68 -5.15 -7.09
C ARG A 87 14.58 -4.14 -6.38
N TYR A 88 14.24 -3.83 -5.14
CA TYR A 88 14.99 -2.95 -4.27
C TYR A 88 15.46 -3.71 -3.03
N ASP A 89 16.74 -4.05 -2.98
CA ASP A 89 17.33 -4.79 -1.84
C ASP A 89 17.61 -3.87 -0.63
N ASP A 90 17.82 -2.56 -0.86
CA ASP A 90 18.17 -1.58 0.19
C ASP A 90 16.98 -0.68 0.60
N PHE A 91 15.75 -1.03 0.21
CA PHE A 91 14.58 -0.21 0.54
C PHE A 91 14.10 -0.44 1.97
N PHE A 92 14.14 -1.69 2.42
CA PHE A 92 13.61 -2.13 3.69
C PHE A 92 14.61 -3.07 4.35
N ASP A 93 15.00 -2.75 5.58
CA ASP A 93 16.01 -3.55 6.27
C ASP A 93 15.47 -4.98 6.51
N GLY A 94 16.26 -5.96 6.05
CA GLY A 94 15.96 -7.37 6.21
C GLY A 94 15.09 -8.02 5.14
N ALA A 95 14.57 -7.29 4.13
CA ALA A 95 13.91 -7.93 2.98
C ALA A 95 13.83 -7.04 1.72
N PRO A 96 14.02 -7.63 0.52
CA PRO A 96 13.79 -6.96 -0.75
C PRO A 96 12.34 -6.52 -0.94
N VAL A 97 12.14 -5.40 -1.63
CA VAL A 97 10.82 -4.85 -1.97
C VAL A 97 10.66 -4.70 -3.48
N VAL A 98 9.45 -4.95 -3.97
CA VAL A 98 9.03 -4.67 -5.36
C VAL A 98 7.73 -3.88 -5.32
N PHE A 99 7.53 -3.06 -6.35
CA PHE A 99 6.32 -2.27 -6.53
C PHE A 99 5.47 -2.88 -7.64
N GLU A 100 4.16 -2.96 -7.43
CA GLU A 100 3.14 -3.35 -8.42
C GLU A 100 2.01 -2.33 -8.41
N ARG A 101 1.32 -2.13 -9.54
CA ARG A 101 0.12 -1.28 -9.60
C ARG A 101 -1.06 -2.00 -8.97
N VAL A 102 -1.83 -1.28 -8.16
CA VAL A 102 -3.07 -1.81 -7.61
C VAL A 102 -4.18 -1.69 -8.65
N ALA A 103 -4.89 -2.80 -8.91
CA ALA A 103 -6.07 -2.80 -9.77
C ALA A 103 -7.22 -2.03 -9.09
N LYS A 104 -7.97 -1.22 -9.87
CA LYS A 104 -9.03 -0.34 -9.35
C LYS A 104 -10.14 -1.09 -8.59
N GLY A 105 -10.37 -2.37 -8.92
CA GLY A 105 -11.32 -3.22 -8.20
C GLY A 105 -11.00 -3.40 -6.71
N HIS A 106 -9.74 -3.28 -6.31
CA HIS A 106 -9.29 -3.41 -4.92
C HIS A 106 -9.39 -2.10 -4.12
N TYR A 107 -9.64 -0.96 -4.77
CA TYR A 107 -9.61 0.33 -4.08
C TYR A 107 -10.65 0.44 -2.95
N PRO A 108 -11.93 0.05 -3.16
CA PRO A 108 -12.93 0.15 -2.09
C PRO A 108 -12.55 -0.64 -0.83
N GLU A 109 -11.86 -1.77 -0.99
CA GLU A 109 -11.44 -2.64 0.11
C GLU A 109 -10.21 -2.09 0.83
N TYR A 110 -9.14 -1.77 0.09
CA TYR A 110 -7.84 -1.46 0.68
C TYR A 110 -7.59 0.04 0.91
N PHE A 111 -8.39 0.91 0.29
CA PHE A 111 -8.27 2.37 0.39
C PHE A 111 -9.58 3.02 0.82
N GLY A 112 -10.52 2.28 1.42
CA GLY A 112 -11.87 2.74 1.74
C GLY A 112 -11.93 4.11 2.43
N SER A 113 -11.08 4.34 3.44
CA SER A 113 -11.03 5.63 4.14
C SER A 113 -10.36 6.75 3.32
N ALA A 114 -9.54 6.43 2.33
CA ALA A 114 -8.96 7.42 1.43
C ALA A 114 -10.03 8.08 0.53
N PHE A 115 -11.16 7.40 0.26
CA PHE A 115 -12.29 8.01 -0.46
C PHE A 115 -12.93 9.19 0.27
N LEU A 116 -12.72 9.31 1.58
CA LEU A 116 -13.14 10.50 2.33
C LEU A 116 -12.36 11.76 1.89
N VAL A 117 -11.13 11.56 1.39
CA VAL A 117 -10.26 12.61 0.82
C VAL A 117 -10.40 12.69 -0.70
N TYR A 118 -10.61 11.55 -1.36
CA TYR A 118 -10.78 11.40 -2.80
C TYR A 118 -12.17 10.85 -3.15
N PRO A 119 -13.24 11.67 -3.17
CA PRO A 119 -14.59 11.18 -3.40
C PRO A 119 -14.76 10.41 -4.71
N ASP A 120 -13.97 10.75 -5.74
CA ASP A 120 -14.00 10.12 -7.05
C ASP A 120 -13.05 8.92 -7.18
N GLY A 121 -12.22 8.61 -6.17
CA GLY A 121 -11.23 7.53 -6.22
C GLY A 121 -10.12 7.72 -7.26
N ASP A 122 -9.93 8.96 -7.73
CA ASP A 122 -9.00 9.29 -8.81
C ASP A 122 -7.60 9.59 -8.27
N PHE A 123 -6.93 8.53 -7.82
CA PHE A 123 -5.51 8.53 -7.49
C PHE A 123 -4.85 7.26 -8.06
N PRO A 124 -3.59 7.32 -8.48
CA PRO A 124 -2.81 6.11 -8.75
C PRO A 124 -2.43 5.45 -7.42
N ALA A 125 -2.38 4.12 -7.40
CA ALA A 125 -1.94 3.38 -6.24
C ALA A 125 -0.91 2.29 -6.58
N LEU A 126 0.06 2.12 -5.69
CA LEU A 126 1.09 1.09 -5.74
C LEU A 126 0.96 0.16 -4.54
N GLN A 127 1.19 -1.13 -4.76
CA GLN A 127 1.45 -2.07 -3.70
C GLN A 127 2.96 -2.19 -3.50
N LEU A 128 3.42 -2.08 -2.26
CA LEU A 128 4.75 -2.52 -1.87
C LEU A 128 4.66 -3.99 -1.48
N ILE A 129 5.34 -4.84 -2.22
CA ILE A 129 5.38 -6.29 -1.98
C ILE A 129 6.75 -6.60 -1.38
N VAL A 130 6.76 -7.07 -0.14
CA VAL A 130 7.98 -7.38 0.60
C VAL A 130 8.26 -8.86 0.50
N ALA A 131 9.45 -9.23 0.05
CA ALA A 131 9.86 -10.63 0.03
C ALA A 131 10.04 -11.19 1.45
N THR A 132 10.23 -12.50 1.57
CA THR A 132 10.81 -13.09 2.78
C THR A 132 12.25 -12.57 2.99
N PRO A 133 12.83 -12.75 4.20
CA PRO A 133 14.24 -12.42 4.43
C PRO A 133 15.22 -13.13 3.48
N ASP A 134 14.86 -14.32 3.01
CA ASP A 134 15.63 -15.08 2.01
C ASP A 134 15.38 -14.61 0.56
N GLY A 135 14.52 -13.59 0.39
CA GLY A 135 14.27 -12.94 -0.89
C GLY A 135 13.19 -13.59 -1.76
N HIS A 136 12.32 -14.42 -1.17
CA HIS A 136 11.23 -15.09 -1.87
C HIS A 136 9.95 -14.24 -1.90
N PHE A 137 9.35 -14.11 -3.08
CA PHE A 137 8.11 -13.35 -3.27
C PHE A 137 6.87 -14.25 -3.33
N PRO A 138 5.66 -13.70 -3.08
CA PRO A 138 4.41 -14.48 -3.01
C PRO A 138 4.11 -15.39 -4.20
N TRP A 139 4.52 -15.02 -5.41
CA TRP A 139 4.27 -15.80 -6.64
C TRP A 139 5.33 -16.88 -6.92
N GLN A 140 6.43 -16.92 -6.16
CA GLN A 140 7.52 -17.84 -6.43
C GLN A 140 7.27 -19.19 -5.75
N ASP A 141 7.54 -20.29 -6.46
CA ASP A 141 7.46 -21.66 -5.92
C ASP A 141 8.38 -21.92 -4.72
N THR A 142 9.36 -21.02 -4.51
CA THR A 142 10.31 -21.08 -3.39
C THR A 142 9.83 -20.35 -2.14
N ALA A 143 8.69 -19.64 -2.24
CA ALA A 143 8.10 -19.00 -1.08
C ALA A 143 7.53 -20.03 -0.09
N PRO A 144 7.53 -19.70 1.22
CA PRO A 144 6.90 -20.54 2.23
C PRO A 144 5.42 -20.80 1.94
N ASP A 145 4.95 -22.00 2.29
CA ASP A 145 3.55 -22.38 2.15
C ASP A 145 2.62 -21.37 2.82
N GLY A 146 1.59 -20.93 2.10
CA GLY A 146 0.61 -19.95 2.58
C GLY A 146 1.06 -18.49 2.48
N PHE A 147 2.29 -18.19 2.05
CA PHE A 147 2.75 -16.80 1.94
C PHE A 147 1.89 -15.97 0.98
N ALA A 148 1.48 -16.54 -0.15
CA ALA A 148 0.60 -15.89 -1.11
C ALA A 148 -0.80 -15.58 -0.56
N GLN A 149 -1.26 -16.32 0.46
CA GLN A 149 -2.53 -16.05 1.13
C GLN A 149 -2.39 -14.90 2.13
N TRP A 150 -1.19 -14.69 2.65
CA TRP A 150 -0.91 -13.61 3.59
C TRP A 150 -0.57 -12.27 2.94
N GLN A 151 0.11 -12.32 1.80
CA GLN A 151 0.45 -11.12 1.03
C GLN A 151 -0.03 -11.32 -0.41
N LEU A 152 -1.33 -11.07 -0.59
CA LEU A 152 -1.99 -11.09 -1.90
C LEU A 152 -1.35 -10.04 -2.82
N VAL A 153 -1.26 -10.36 -4.11
CA VAL A 153 -0.91 -9.36 -5.14
C VAL A 153 -2.20 -8.69 -5.60
N LEU A 154 -2.32 -7.38 -5.43
CA LEU A 154 -3.55 -6.63 -5.66
C LEU A 154 -3.75 -6.23 -7.13
N THR A 155 -3.52 -7.17 -8.02
CA THR A 155 -3.84 -7.08 -9.46
C THR A 155 -5.16 -7.82 -9.73
N GLU A 156 -5.64 -7.83 -10.98
CA GLU A 156 -6.89 -8.53 -11.32
C GLU A 156 -6.72 -10.06 -11.25
N SER A 157 -5.56 -10.56 -11.68
CA SER A 157 -5.23 -11.99 -11.68
C SER A 157 -4.71 -12.52 -10.35
N GLY A 158 -4.33 -11.64 -9.43
CA GLY A 158 -3.59 -12.02 -8.23
C GLY A 158 -2.11 -12.37 -8.50
N GLN A 159 -1.59 -11.97 -9.66
CA GLN A 159 -0.19 -12.12 -10.08
C GLN A 159 0.35 -10.78 -10.60
N PRO A 160 1.67 -10.55 -10.61
CA PRO A 160 2.22 -9.35 -11.23
C PRO A 160 1.74 -9.15 -12.67
N GLU A 161 1.35 -7.93 -13.01
CA GLU A 161 0.71 -7.58 -14.30
C GLU A 161 1.37 -6.40 -14.98
N SER A 162 2.04 -5.53 -14.22
CA SER A 162 2.79 -4.41 -14.80
C SER A 162 4.18 -4.80 -15.30
N TRP A 163 4.58 -6.05 -15.06
CA TRP A 163 5.86 -6.67 -15.40
C TRP A 163 5.70 -8.20 -15.35
N THR A 164 6.69 -8.91 -15.85
CA THR A 164 6.72 -10.37 -15.98
C THR A 164 7.76 -10.98 -15.02
N PRO A 165 7.32 -11.80 -14.04
CA PRO A 165 8.22 -12.49 -13.13
C PRO A 165 9.32 -13.28 -13.81
N GLY A 166 10.55 -13.09 -13.34
CA GLY A 166 11.77 -13.70 -13.89
C GLY A 166 12.25 -13.16 -15.24
N VAL A 167 11.62 -12.12 -15.80
CA VAL A 167 12.01 -11.51 -17.09
C VAL A 167 12.44 -10.06 -16.90
N ASP A 168 11.52 -9.18 -16.49
CA ASP A 168 11.75 -7.75 -16.23
C ASP A 168 11.36 -7.34 -14.80
N GLY A 169 11.00 -8.33 -13.98
CA GLY A 169 11.00 -8.26 -12.53
C GLY A 169 11.38 -9.61 -11.90
N PRO A 170 11.38 -9.71 -10.57
CA PRO A 170 11.91 -10.88 -9.86
C PRO A 170 11.03 -12.14 -9.88
#